data_AF-A0A124IUE9-F1
#
_entry.id   AF-A0A124IUE9-F1
#
_cell.length_a   1.000
_cell.length_b   1.000
_cell.length_c   1.000
_cell.angle_alpha   90.00
_cell.angle_beta   90.00
_cell.angle_gamma   90.00
#
_symmetry.space_group_name_H-M   'P 1'
#
loop_
_entity.id
_entity.type
_entity.pdbx_description
1 polymer ?
#
loop_
_entity_poly.entity_id
_entity_poly.type
_entity_poly.pdbx_seq_one_letter_code
_entity_poly.pdbx_strand_id
1 'polypeptide(L)'
;MRLWRVEEAERLVKSELARELAEAWARCGDEQCLADTPFEPELVGVGRWWLGPFTIGNRKMGEIPFFSLPPVSTCPGHTPFCLKWCYAIYEIANWRAHVREAAAYLLSLRYDFPDVAARYLSRLPHPVVRLHVSGDFYDRGYLEKWAEAARRLPHKTFYTYTKSLRLIRGADIPKNLIIHLSADPFNYAEAAEVWRELRRGFITFVYTPGRDEELQALQHLLENTEATILLFLNHVQHAPRARVDIAQLRRWLRERLGPAASRVVLDPEEFAGGPQCLHCRLCWIYRQPFK
;
A
#
# COMPACT_ATOMS: atom_id res chain seq x y z
N MET A 1 12.03 16.74 -1.89
CA MET A 1 12.34 15.29 -1.81
C MET A 1 13.58 15.11 -0.95
N ARG A 2 13.57 14.23 0.05
CA ARG A 2 14.77 13.90 0.85
C ARG A 2 15.65 12.92 0.05
N LEU A 3 16.49 13.46 -0.84
CA LEU A 3 17.35 12.69 -1.75
C LEU A 3 18.18 11.64 -1.02
N TRP A 4 18.71 11.99 0.16
CA TRP A 4 19.49 11.08 1.01
C TRP A 4 18.80 9.75 1.27
N ARG A 5 17.45 9.72 1.32
CA ARG A 5 16.75 8.47 1.59
C ARG A 5 16.70 7.53 0.38
N VAL A 6 16.56 8.10 -0.82
CA VAL A 6 16.61 7.30 -2.05
C VAL A 6 18.00 6.71 -2.20
N GLU A 7 19.03 7.53 -1.98
CA GLU A 7 20.43 7.12 -1.94
C GLU A 7 20.69 6.05 -0.87
N GLU A 8 20.13 6.22 0.34
CA GLU A 8 20.25 5.27 1.44
C GLU A 8 19.58 3.93 1.11
N ALA A 9 18.39 3.95 0.50
CA ALA A 9 17.74 2.74 0.03
C ALA A 9 18.59 2.00 -1.00
N GLU A 10 19.15 2.71 -1.98
CA GLU A 10 20.05 2.13 -3.00
C GLU A 10 21.33 1.56 -2.38
N ARG A 11 21.89 2.25 -1.38
CA ARG A 11 23.05 1.79 -0.62
C ARG A 11 22.73 0.52 0.17
N LEU A 12 21.60 0.48 0.87
CA LEU A 12 21.17 -0.65 1.69
C LEU A 12 20.85 -1.90 0.86
N VAL A 13 20.22 -1.74 -0.31
CA VAL A 13 19.97 -2.87 -1.24
C VAL A 13 21.29 -3.54 -1.69
N LYS A 14 22.39 -2.80 -1.71
CA LYS A 14 23.74 -3.32 -2.02
C LYS A 14 24.52 -3.79 -0.79
N SER A 15 23.96 -3.65 0.42
CA SER A 15 24.66 -3.98 1.66
C SER A 15 24.62 -5.49 1.94
N GLU A 16 25.70 -5.98 2.55
CA GLU A 16 25.76 -7.35 3.05
C GLU A 16 24.67 -7.62 4.10
N LEU A 17 24.44 -6.66 5.00
CA LEU A 17 23.39 -6.73 6.01
C LEU A 17 22.00 -7.05 5.42
N ALA A 18 21.57 -6.32 4.40
CA ALA A 18 20.26 -6.56 3.78
C ALA A 18 20.20 -7.91 3.06
N ARG A 19 21.30 -8.30 2.40
CA ARG A 19 21.41 -9.59 1.70
C ARG A 19 21.32 -10.76 2.66
N GLU A 20 22.10 -10.74 3.74
CA GLU A 20 22.11 -11.81 4.74
C GLU A 20 20.78 -11.89 5.50
N LEU A 21 20.14 -10.75 5.78
CA LEU A 21 18.81 -10.70 6.36
C LEU A 21 17.75 -11.33 5.44
N ALA A 22 17.78 -11.02 4.14
CA ALA A 22 16.90 -11.64 3.16
C ALA A 22 17.11 -13.15 3.08
N GLU A 23 18.36 -13.62 3.10
CA GLU A 23 18.70 -15.04 3.13
C GLU A 23 18.25 -15.71 4.44
N ALA A 24 18.37 -15.04 5.59
CA ALA A 24 17.84 -15.55 6.85
C ALA A 24 16.32 -15.74 6.78
N TRP A 25 15.58 -14.77 6.22
CA TRP A 25 14.14 -14.92 6.00
C TRP A 25 13.80 -16.05 5.01
N ALA A 26 14.58 -16.22 3.95
CA ALA A 26 14.38 -17.29 2.98
C ALA A 26 14.65 -18.68 3.57
N ARG A 27 15.66 -18.82 4.44
CA ARG A 27 15.96 -20.08 5.12
C ARG A 27 14.96 -20.38 6.24
N CYS A 28 14.71 -19.42 7.12
CA CYS A 28 13.86 -19.60 8.30
C CYS A 28 12.37 -19.57 7.96
N GLY A 29 11.57 -20.29 8.76
CA GLY A 29 10.12 -20.36 8.56
C GLY A 29 9.28 -19.95 9.76
N ASP A 30 9.90 -19.70 10.90
CA ASP A 30 9.26 -19.41 12.17
C ASP A 30 10.16 -18.54 13.06
N GLU A 31 9.58 -18.10 14.17
CA GLU A 31 10.24 -17.23 15.14
C GLU A 31 11.45 -17.91 15.81
N GLN A 32 11.39 -19.22 16.08
CA GLN A 32 12.48 -19.95 16.71
C GLN A 32 13.74 -19.92 15.82
N CYS A 33 13.62 -20.27 14.53
CA CYS A 33 14.75 -20.21 13.60
C CYS A 33 15.32 -18.79 13.48
N LEU A 34 14.45 -17.77 13.46
CA LEU A 34 14.88 -16.38 13.37
C LEU A 34 15.63 -15.92 14.63
N ALA A 35 15.20 -16.37 15.81
CA ALA A 35 15.85 -16.06 17.08
C ALA A 35 17.26 -16.66 17.20
N ASP A 36 17.53 -17.77 16.50
CA ASP A 36 18.85 -18.41 16.46
C ASP A 36 19.83 -17.75 15.46
N THR A 37 19.37 -16.75 14.68
CA THR A 37 20.24 -16.00 13.76
C THR A 37 21.08 -14.94 14.50
N PRO A 38 22.21 -14.48 13.95
CA PRO A 38 23.06 -13.47 14.61
C PRO A 38 22.47 -12.05 14.60
N PHE A 39 21.25 -11.86 14.09
CA PHE A 39 20.62 -10.54 13.96
C PHE A 39 19.88 -10.13 15.24
N GLU A 40 19.76 -8.82 15.45
CA GLU A 40 18.87 -8.28 16.48
C GLU A 40 17.42 -8.76 16.26
N PRO A 41 16.69 -9.17 17.32
CA PRO A 41 15.32 -9.68 17.22
C PRO A 41 14.37 -8.76 16.41
N GLU A 42 14.39 -7.46 16.66
CA GLU A 42 13.52 -6.50 15.97
C GLU A 42 13.90 -6.31 14.49
N LEU A 43 15.18 -6.48 14.16
CA LEU A 43 15.66 -6.38 12.78
C LEU A 43 15.25 -7.61 11.99
N VAL A 44 15.48 -8.81 12.55
CA VAL A 44 15.14 -10.09 11.91
C VAL A 44 13.66 -10.44 11.98
N GLY A 45 12.91 -9.76 12.85
CA GLY A 45 11.46 -9.85 12.93
C GLY A 45 10.98 -10.95 13.85
N VAL A 46 11.48 -10.94 15.09
CA VAL A 46 11.07 -11.79 16.22
C VAL A 46 10.28 -10.93 17.22
N GLY A 47 9.25 -11.51 17.85
CA GLY A 47 8.42 -10.84 18.85
C GLY A 47 7.07 -10.32 18.32
N ARG A 48 6.28 -9.74 19.22
CA ARG A 48 4.84 -9.42 19.00
C ARG A 48 4.54 -8.62 17.72
N TRP A 49 5.43 -7.72 17.32
CA TRP A 49 5.18 -6.78 16.22
C TRP A 49 5.80 -7.21 14.89
N TRP A 50 6.35 -8.43 14.81
CA TRP A 50 7.01 -8.91 13.60
C TRP A 50 6.88 -10.42 13.44
N LEU A 51 6.97 -10.88 12.20
CA LEU A 51 7.31 -12.26 11.91
C LEU A 51 8.10 -12.31 10.61
N GLY A 52 9.42 -12.46 10.72
CA GLY A 52 10.35 -12.43 9.60
C GLY A 52 10.23 -11.13 8.79
N PRO A 53 9.93 -11.22 7.48
CA PRO A 53 9.83 -10.03 6.62
C PRO A 53 8.57 -9.19 6.88
N PHE A 54 7.59 -9.70 7.64
CA PHE A 54 6.35 -8.99 7.91
C PHE A 54 6.45 -8.16 9.19
N THR A 55 6.02 -6.91 9.10
CA THR A 55 5.79 -6.06 10.28
C THR A 55 4.30 -6.11 10.60
N ILE A 56 3.94 -6.26 11.87
CA ILE A 56 2.57 -6.34 12.34
C ILE A 56 2.17 -4.97 12.85
N GLY A 57 1.32 -4.32 12.08
CA GLY A 57 0.60 -3.14 12.51
C GLY A 57 1.38 -1.83 12.56
N ASN A 58 0.61 -0.76 12.63
CA ASN A 58 1.09 0.59 12.92
C ASN A 58 -0.04 1.43 13.51
N ARG A 59 0.24 2.69 13.85
CA ARG A 59 -0.73 3.61 14.44
C ARG A 59 -2.04 3.73 13.64
N LYS A 60 -1.97 3.59 12.32
CA LYS A 60 -3.07 3.78 11.36
C LYS A 60 -3.86 2.48 11.11
N MET A 61 -3.15 1.36 10.98
CA MET A 61 -3.75 0.11 10.51
C MET A 61 -4.27 -0.81 11.61
N GLY A 62 -3.92 -0.58 12.88
CA GLY A 62 -4.10 -1.59 13.93
C GLY A 62 -3.12 -2.74 13.72
N GLU A 63 -3.45 -3.95 14.15
CA GLU A 63 -2.56 -5.14 14.07
C GLU A 63 -2.61 -5.85 12.70
N ILE A 64 -2.63 -5.09 11.59
CA ILE A 64 -2.61 -5.68 10.24
C ILE A 64 -1.16 -5.91 9.82
N PRO A 65 -0.74 -7.15 9.49
CA PRO A 65 0.58 -7.42 8.95
C PRO A 65 0.76 -6.77 7.58
N PHE A 66 1.97 -6.28 7.34
CA PHE A 66 2.33 -5.68 6.07
C PHE A 66 3.74 -6.04 5.59
N PHE A 67 3.90 -6.00 4.28
CA PHE A 67 5.16 -6.16 3.58
C PHE A 67 5.47 -4.89 2.81
N SER A 68 6.67 -4.34 3.02
CA SER A 68 7.06 -3.02 2.54
C SER A 68 8.36 -3.11 1.76
N LEU A 69 8.49 -2.25 0.76
CA LEU A 69 9.65 -2.15 -0.10
C LEU A 69 10.25 -0.74 -0.04
N PRO A 70 11.49 -0.53 -0.54
CA PRO A 70 12.08 0.79 -0.56
C PRO A 70 11.26 1.73 -1.46
N PRO A 71 10.81 2.90 -0.96
CA PRO A 71 10.01 3.81 -1.75
C PRO A 71 10.81 4.43 -2.90
N VAL A 72 10.11 4.91 -3.93
CA VAL A 72 10.66 5.54 -5.14
C VAL A 72 11.40 4.55 -6.04
N SER A 73 12.45 3.89 -5.56
CA SER A 73 13.25 2.95 -6.37
C SER A 73 12.47 1.69 -6.80
N THR A 74 11.45 1.28 -6.02
CA THR A 74 10.54 0.18 -6.39
C THR A 74 9.18 0.67 -6.92
N CYS A 75 9.04 1.96 -7.21
CA CYS A 75 7.78 2.58 -7.61
C CYS A 75 7.83 3.07 -9.07
N PRO A 76 7.76 2.20 -10.09
CA PRO A 76 7.85 2.63 -11.49
C PRO A 76 6.68 3.51 -11.93
N GLY A 77 5.53 3.43 -11.25
CA GLY A 77 4.36 4.28 -11.50
C GLY A 77 4.35 5.62 -10.76
N HIS A 78 5.46 6.04 -10.13
CA HIS A 78 5.49 7.32 -9.43
C HIS A 78 5.21 8.50 -10.37
N THR A 79 4.49 9.48 -9.85
CA THR A 79 4.18 10.74 -10.55
C THR A 79 5.01 11.89 -9.98
N PRO A 80 5.11 13.04 -10.66
CA PRO A 80 5.70 14.24 -10.08
C PRO A 80 5.07 14.65 -8.74
N PHE A 81 3.75 14.43 -8.60
CA PHE A 81 3.05 14.63 -7.33
C PHE A 81 3.59 13.70 -6.23
N CYS A 82 3.70 12.39 -6.53
CA CYS A 82 4.19 11.40 -5.59
C CYS A 82 5.65 11.68 -5.18
N LEU A 83 6.55 12.02 -6.10
CA LEU A 83 7.94 12.35 -5.78
C LEU A 83 8.07 13.56 -4.85
N LYS A 84 7.19 14.56 -5.04
CA LYS A 84 7.16 15.75 -4.19
C LYS A 84 6.70 15.41 -2.76
N TRP A 85 5.68 14.57 -2.64
CA TRP A 85 4.90 14.38 -1.41
C TRP A 85 4.91 12.97 -0.83
N CYS A 86 5.84 12.10 -1.26
CA CYS A 86 5.91 10.72 -0.82
C CYS A 86 6.02 10.60 0.71
N TYR A 87 4.92 10.31 1.40
CA TYR A 87 4.89 10.16 2.86
C TYR A 87 5.89 9.11 3.32
N ALA A 88 6.05 8.04 2.53
CA ALA A 88 6.96 6.96 2.84
C ALA A 88 8.33 7.57 3.09
N ILE A 89 8.86 8.43 2.20
CA ILE A 89 10.17 9.12 2.25
C ILE A 89 10.35 10.03 3.49
N TYR A 90 9.31 10.74 3.91
CA TYR A 90 9.46 11.75 4.96
C TYR A 90 9.18 11.23 6.37
N GLU A 91 8.27 10.26 6.53
CA GLU A 91 7.78 9.82 7.84
C GLU A 91 8.59 8.68 8.45
N ILE A 92 9.14 7.78 7.62
CA ILE A 92 9.96 6.67 8.10
C ILE A 92 11.40 7.19 8.28
N ALA A 93 11.78 7.47 9.53
CA ALA A 93 13.15 7.84 9.91
C ALA A 93 13.88 6.71 10.66
N ASN A 94 13.25 5.53 10.76
CA ASN A 94 13.80 4.38 11.46
C ASN A 94 14.71 3.57 10.54
N TRP A 95 16.01 3.55 10.83
CA TRP A 95 17.01 2.82 10.06
C TRP A 95 16.66 1.32 9.93
N ARG A 96 16.09 0.68 10.96
CA ARG A 96 15.70 -0.73 10.92
C ARG A 96 14.63 -0.99 9.86
N ALA A 97 13.70 -0.05 9.70
CA ALA A 97 12.69 -0.14 8.66
C ALA A 97 13.33 -0.08 7.26
N HIS A 98 14.34 0.78 7.05
CA HIS A 98 15.03 0.86 5.76
C HIS A 98 15.81 -0.40 5.42
N VAL A 99 16.51 -0.99 6.40
CA VAL A 99 17.24 -2.25 6.19
C VAL A 99 16.24 -3.38 5.89
N ARG A 100 15.12 -3.44 6.62
CA ARG A 100 14.06 -4.43 6.38
C ARG A 100 13.42 -4.26 5.00
N GLU A 101 13.14 -3.02 4.57
CA GLU A 101 12.65 -2.71 3.22
C GLU A 101 13.64 -3.19 2.15
N ALA A 102 14.94 -2.90 2.31
CA ALA A 102 15.97 -3.36 1.38
C ALA A 102 16.08 -4.88 1.32
N ALA A 103 16.06 -5.56 2.47
CA ALA A 103 16.05 -7.02 2.54
C ALA A 103 14.77 -7.61 1.94
N ALA A 104 13.62 -6.96 2.12
CA ALA A 104 12.34 -7.39 1.55
C ALA A 104 12.36 -7.29 0.02
N TYR A 105 12.99 -6.25 -0.53
CA TYR A 105 13.24 -6.16 -1.97
C TYR A 105 14.10 -7.33 -2.47
N LEU A 106 15.24 -7.59 -1.83
CA LEU A 106 16.11 -8.71 -2.21
C LEU A 106 15.41 -10.06 -2.09
N LEU A 107 14.64 -10.28 -1.02
CA LEU A 107 13.83 -11.47 -0.83
C LEU A 107 12.79 -11.63 -1.97
N SER A 108 12.16 -10.54 -2.39
CA SER A 108 11.15 -10.55 -3.44
C SER A 108 11.69 -10.90 -4.83
N LEU A 109 12.99 -10.70 -5.07
CA LEU A 109 13.64 -11.07 -6.33
C LEU A 109 13.77 -12.59 -6.49
N ARG A 110 13.77 -13.34 -5.39
CA ARG A 110 13.90 -14.80 -5.42
C ARG A 110 12.73 -15.48 -6.12
N TYR A 111 13.00 -16.62 -6.75
CA TYR A 111 11.97 -17.42 -7.42
C TYR A 111 10.99 -18.06 -6.41
N ASP A 112 11.52 -18.56 -5.28
CA ASP A 112 10.76 -19.19 -4.19
C ASP A 112 10.07 -18.19 -3.24
N PHE A 113 10.06 -16.90 -3.57
CA PHE A 113 9.43 -15.88 -2.74
C PHE A 113 7.96 -16.20 -2.36
N PRO A 114 7.09 -16.70 -3.26
CA PRO A 114 5.72 -17.09 -2.89
C PRO A 114 5.67 -18.16 -1.78
N ASP A 115 6.59 -19.13 -1.80
CA ASP A 115 6.73 -20.16 -0.76
C ASP A 115 7.12 -19.54 0.58
N VAL A 116 8.16 -18.68 0.55
CA VAL A 116 8.66 -18.01 1.75
C VAL A 116 7.57 -17.13 2.37
N ALA A 117 6.89 -16.31 1.57
CA ALA A 117 5.81 -15.45 2.03
C ALA A 117 4.66 -16.27 2.64
N ALA A 118 4.23 -17.34 1.96
CA ALA A 118 3.16 -18.19 2.44
C ALA A 118 3.51 -18.89 3.77
N ARG A 119 4.76 -19.32 3.93
CA ARG A 119 5.26 -19.98 5.15
C ARG A 119 5.12 -19.09 6.38
N TYR A 120 5.53 -17.83 6.31
CA TYR A 120 5.34 -16.89 7.42
C TYR A 120 3.88 -16.50 7.63
N LEU A 121 3.17 -16.16 6.55
CA LEU A 121 1.78 -15.70 6.66
C LEU A 121 0.86 -16.79 7.24
N SER A 122 1.08 -18.06 6.91
CA SER A 122 0.29 -19.19 7.46
C SER A 122 0.36 -19.29 8.99
N ARG A 123 1.43 -18.77 9.62
CA ARG A 123 1.60 -18.74 11.08
C ARG A 123 0.98 -17.51 11.73
N LEU A 124 0.69 -16.47 10.95
CA LEU A 124 0.01 -15.29 11.46
C LEU A 124 -1.50 -15.57 11.56
N PRO A 125 -2.13 -15.32 12.73
CA PRO A 125 -3.58 -15.50 12.90
C PRO A 125 -4.39 -14.45 12.15
N HIS A 126 -3.74 -13.40 11.66
CA HIS A 126 -4.37 -12.27 10.99
C HIS A 126 -5.01 -12.70 9.64
N PRO A 127 -6.30 -12.42 9.44
CA PRO A 127 -7.02 -12.78 8.21
C PRO A 127 -6.73 -11.82 7.05
N VAL A 128 -6.11 -10.67 7.33
CA VAL A 128 -5.87 -9.61 6.35
C VAL A 128 -4.39 -9.26 6.33
N VAL A 129 -3.83 -9.07 5.13
CA VAL A 129 -2.46 -8.65 4.91
C VAL A 129 -2.47 -7.43 3.99
N ARG A 130 -1.74 -6.37 4.36
CA ARG A 130 -1.55 -5.23 3.47
C ARG A 130 -0.22 -5.35 2.73
N LEU A 131 -0.25 -5.25 1.42
CA LEU A 131 0.97 -5.07 0.64
C LEU A 131 1.24 -3.58 0.46
N HIS A 132 2.49 -3.19 0.67
CA HIS A 132 3.03 -1.86 0.43
C HIS A 132 2.42 -0.78 1.34
N VAL A 133 2.98 -0.67 2.56
CA VAL A 133 2.95 0.61 3.30
C VAL A 133 4.00 1.57 2.74
N SER A 134 5.03 1.03 2.09
CA SER A 134 6.06 1.74 1.34
C SER A 134 6.48 0.88 0.14
N GLY A 135 6.98 1.53 -0.91
CA GLY A 135 7.25 0.90 -2.20
C GLY A 135 5.99 0.59 -3.00
N ASP A 136 6.14 -0.13 -4.12
CA ASP A 136 5.04 -0.55 -4.99
C ASP A 136 5.41 -1.84 -5.74
N PHE A 137 4.54 -2.32 -6.62
CA PHE A 137 4.91 -3.34 -7.59
C PHE A 137 5.95 -2.77 -8.56
N TYR A 138 7.18 -3.29 -8.52
CA TYR A 138 8.28 -2.81 -9.37
C TYR A 138 8.30 -3.46 -10.76
N ASP A 139 7.80 -4.68 -10.89
CA ASP A 139 7.62 -5.35 -12.18
C ASP A 139 6.43 -6.34 -12.16
N ARG A 140 6.12 -6.89 -13.33
CA ARG A 140 5.02 -7.86 -13.49
C ARG A 140 5.30 -9.18 -12.77
N GLY A 141 6.54 -9.65 -12.75
CA GLY A 141 6.90 -10.90 -12.08
C GLY A 141 6.66 -10.82 -10.57
N TYR A 142 6.93 -9.68 -9.94
CA TYR A 142 6.66 -9.45 -8.52
C TYR A 142 5.16 -9.38 -8.20
N LEU A 143 4.35 -8.75 -9.08
CA LEU A 143 2.89 -8.80 -8.97
C LEU A 143 2.38 -10.25 -9.04
N GLU A 144 2.88 -11.03 -10.00
CA GLU A 144 2.50 -12.44 -10.19
C GLU A 144 2.91 -13.32 -8.99
N LYS A 145 4.08 -13.06 -8.39
CA LYS A 145 4.50 -13.75 -7.16
C LYS A 145 3.55 -13.48 -5.99
N TRP A 146 3.05 -12.26 -5.83
CA TRP A 146 2.03 -11.97 -4.81
C TRP A 146 0.68 -12.56 -5.13
N ALA A 147 0.29 -12.58 -6.41
CA ALA A 147 -0.90 -13.30 -6.85
C ALA A 147 -0.80 -14.79 -6.51
N GLU A 148 0.37 -15.40 -6.71
CA GLU A 148 0.63 -16.79 -6.34
C GLU A 148 0.57 -17.02 -4.82
N ALA A 149 1.23 -16.16 -4.02
CA ALA A 149 1.14 -16.23 -2.56
C ALA A 149 -0.32 -16.10 -2.07
N ALA A 150 -1.12 -15.25 -2.70
CA ALA A 150 -2.54 -15.11 -2.40
C ALA A 150 -3.35 -16.36 -2.75
N ARG A 151 -3.10 -16.98 -3.92
CA ARG A 151 -3.76 -18.25 -4.31
C ARG A 151 -3.49 -19.38 -3.30
N ARG A 152 -2.27 -19.44 -2.75
CA ARG A 152 -1.87 -20.45 -1.74
C ARG A 152 -2.53 -20.25 -0.37
N LEU A 153 -2.99 -19.03 -0.08
CA LEU A 153 -3.62 -18.66 1.19
C LEU A 153 -5.05 -18.13 0.96
N PRO A 154 -5.98 -18.97 0.46
CA PRO A 154 -7.33 -18.53 0.09
C PRO A 154 -8.17 -18.03 1.28
N HIS A 155 -7.79 -18.40 2.50
CA HIS A 155 -8.43 -17.95 3.74
C HIS A 155 -7.98 -16.54 4.20
N LYS A 156 -6.98 -15.95 3.53
CA LYS A 156 -6.50 -14.60 3.81
C LYS A 156 -6.87 -13.64 2.70
N THR A 157 -7.16 -12.40 3.07
CA THR A 157 -7.36 -11.29 2.14
C THR A 157 -6.13 -10.42 2.10
N PHE A 158 -5.58 -10.25 0.91
CA PHE A 158 -4.50 -9.33 0.60
C PHE A 158 -5.11 -8.06 0.03
N TYR A 159 -4.64 -6.89 0.46
CA TYR A 159 -5.02 -5.64 -0.19
C TYR A 159 -3.83 -4.70 -0.35
N THR A 160 -3.89 -3.84 -1.36
CA THR A 160 -2.82 -2.88 -1.65
C THR A 160 -3.34 -1.64 -2.36
N TYR A 161 -2.59 -0.56 -2.25
CA TYR A 161 -2.73 0.63 -3.06
C TYR A 161 -1.55 0.71 -4.01
N THR A 162 -1.79 0.86 -5.31
CA THR A 162 -0.70 0.89 -6.30
C THR A 162 -0.85 2.04 -7.28
N LYS A 163 0.27 2.64 -7.64
CA LYS A 163 0.43 3.59 -8.74
C LYS A 163 1.05 2.93 -9.98
N SER A 164 1.52 1.68 -9.87
CA SER A 164 2.04 0.89 -10.98
C SER A 164 0.93 0.36 -11.91
N LEU A 165 0.07 1.26 -12.41
CA LEU A 165 -1.16 0.96 -13.15
C LEU A 165 -0.91 0.06 -14.37
N ARG A 166 0.18 0.31 -15.11
CA ARG A 166 0.58 -0.49 -16.29
C ARG A 166 0.85 -1.96 -15.98
N LEU A 167 1.29 -2.27 -14.76
CA LEU A 167 1.53 -3.66 -14.35
C LEU A 167 0.23 -4.40 -14.05
N ILE A 168 -0.84 -3.67 -13.71
CA ILE A 168 -2.15 -4.25 -13.38
C ILE A 168 -2.92 -4.69 -14.62
N ARG A 169 -2.78 -3.95 -15.73
CA ARG A 169 -3.49 -4.27 -16.99
C ARG A 169 -3.20 -5.68 -17.45
N GLY A 170 -4.26 -6.44 -17.76
CA GLY A 170 -4.15 -7.84 -18.21
C GLY A 170 -3.50 -8.82 -17.22
N ALA A 171 -3.26 -8.45 -15.95
CA ALA A 171 -2.76 -9.37 -14.95
C ALA A 171 -3.87 -10.31 -14.43
N ASP A 172 -3.56 -11.60 -14.26
CA ASP A 172 -4.47 -12.54 -13.58
C ASP A 172 -4.33 -12.39 -12.05
N ILE A 173 -5.30 -11.69 -11.45
CA ILE A 173 -5.28 -11.32 -10.04
C ILE A 173 -6.37 -12.11 -9.27
N PRO A 174 -6.00 -12.98 -8.32
CA PRO A 174 -6.96 -13.80 -7.59
C PRO A 174 -7.93 -12.93 -6.77
N LYS A 175 -9.13 -13.45 -6.48
CA LYS A 175 -10.20 -12.68 -5.81
C LYS A 175 -9.81 -12.17 -4.42
N ASN A 176 -8.93 -12.89 -3.72
CA ASN A 176 -8.43 -12.51 -2.40
C ASN A 176 -7.22 -11.58 -2.45
N LEU A 177 -6.81 -11.09 -3.63
CA LEU A 177 -5.87 -9.98 -3.79
C LEU A 177 -6.63 -8.75 -4.33
N ILE A 178 -7.02 -7.87 -3.41
CA ILE A 178 -7.77 -6.64 -3.69
C ILE A 178 -6.78 -5.53 -4.05
N ILE A 179 -6.90 -5.01 -5.26
CA ILE A 179 -6.07 -3.91 -5.74
C ILE A 179 -6.91 -2.65 -5.76
N HIS A 180 -6.47 -1.64 -5.01
CA HIS A 180 -6.97 -0.28 -5.10
C HIS A 180 -5.98 0.54 -5.94
N LEU A 181 -6.50 1.27 -6.92
CA LEU A 181 -5.66 2.11 -7.79
C LEU A 181 -5.46 3.45 -7.11
N SER A 182 -4.22 3.91 -7.01
CA SER A 182 -3.91 5.19 -6.39
C SER A 182 -3.69 6.26 -7.44
N ALA A 183 -4.67 7.15 -7.55
CA ALA A 183 -4.66 8.26 -8.48
C ALA A 183 -4.20 9.57 -7.83
N ASP A 184 -3.73 10.49 -8.68
CA ASP A 184 -3.46 11.88 -8.41
C ASP A 184 -3.64 12.68 -9.73
N PRO A 185 -3.43 14.01 -9.75
CA PRO A 185 -3.66 14.82 -10.95
C PRO A 185 -2.89 14.38 -12.21
N PHE A 186 -1.84 13.57 -12.10
CA PHE A 186 -1.03 13.14 -13.23
C PHE A 186 -1.44 11.80 -13.85
N ASN A 187 -2.21 10.96 -13.14
CA ASN A 187 -2.51 9.60 -13.58
C ASN A 187 -3.98 9.17 -13.43
N TYR A 188 -4.90 10.07 -13.04
CA TYR A 188 -6.30 9.73 -12.80
C TYR A 188 -7.02 9.14 -14.03
N ALA A 189 -6.72 9.62 -15.23
CA ALA A 189 -7.30 9.08 -16.46
C ALA A 189 -6.86 7.63 -16.71
N GLU A 190 -5.56 7.34 -16.56
CA GLU A 190 -5.04 5.97 -16.65
C GLU A 190 -5.65 5.08 -15.56
N ALA A 191 -5.83 5.60 -14.34
CA ALA A 191 -6.47 4.86 -13.26
C ALA A 191 -7.92 4.49 -13.61
N ALA A 192 -8.66 5.37 -14.29
CA ALA A 192 -10.01 5.07 -14.76
C ALA A 192 -10.02 3.94 -15.80
N GLU A 193 -9.07 3.95 -16.75
CA GLU A 193 -8.93 2.86 -17.73
C GLU A 193 -8.63 1.52 -17.08
N VAL A 194 -7.63 1.48 -16.19
CA VAL A 194 -7.23 0.25 -15.50
C VAL A 194 -8.36 -0.25 -14.60
N TRP A 195 -9.10 0.64 -13.94
CA TRP A 195 -10.25 0.24 -13.13
C TRP A 195 -11.36 -0.39 -13.97
N ARG A 196 -11.62 0.12 -15.18
CA ARG A 196 -12.63 -0.47 -16.08
C ARG A 196 -12.27 -1.90 -16.51
N GLU A 197 -10.99 -2.24 -16.59
CA GLU A 197 -10.53 -3.62 -16.81
C GLU A 197 -10.70 -4.47 -15.55
N LEU A 198 -10.27 -3.95 -14.39
CA LEU A 198 -10.26 -4.69 -13.12
C LEU A 198 -11.67 -4.89 -12.53
N ARG A 199 -12.55 -3.89 -12.69
CA ARG A 199 -13.94 -3.79 -12.19
C ARG A 199 -14.12 -4.10 -10.70
N ARG A 200 -13.06 -3.92 -9.91
CA ARG A 200 -13.08 -4.13 -8.45
C ARG A 200 -12.05 -3.24 -7.75
N GLY A 201 -12.16 -3.17 -6.43
CA GLY A 201 -11.37 -2.25 -5.62
C GLY A 201 -11.83 -0.79 -5.76
N PHE A 202 -11.10 0.09 -5.10
CA PHE A 202 -11.34 1.53 -5.10
C PHE A 202 -10.37 2.23 -6.02
N ILE A 203 -10.72 3.46 -6.39
CA ILE A 203 -9.72 4.43 -6.82
C ILE A 203 -9.50 5.38 -5.65
N THR A 204 -8.27 5.49 -5.18
CA THR A 204 -7.92 6.51 -4.19
C THR A 204 -7.46 7.76 -4.88
N PHE A 205 -7.77 8.93 -4.32
CA PHE A 205 -7.34 10.20 -4.89
C PHE A 205 -6.88 11.14 -3.78
N VAL A 206 -5.68 11.69 -3.91
CA VAL A 206 -5.19 12.71 -2.99
C VAL A 206 -5.79 14.06 -3.37
N TYR A 207 -6.61 14.62 -2.49
CA TYR A 207 -7.42 15.81 -2.74
C TYR A 207 -7.02 16.94 -1.78
N THR A 208 -6.56 18.06 -2.32
CA THR A 208 -6.38 19.35 -1.67
C THR A 208 -7.56 20.27 -2.00
N PRO A 209 -8.50 20.50 -1.05
CA PRO A 209 -9.67 21.33 -1.31
C PRO A 209 -9.33 22.72 -1.84
N GLY A 210 -10.15 23.20 -2.79
CA GLY A 210 -10.03 24.54 -3.37
C GLY A 210 -9.23 24.61 -4.68
N ARG A 211 -8.91 23.47 -5.29
CA ARG A 211 -8.28 23.39 -6.62
C ARG A 211 -9.25 22.82 -7.65
N ASP A 212 -9.55 23.60 -8.69
CA ASP A 212 -10.49 23.20 -9.74
C ASP A 212 -10.02 21.98 -10.53
N GLU A 213 -8.71 21.85 -10.78
CA GLU A 213 -8.10 20.70 -11.47
C GLU A 213 -8.41 19.37 -10.78
N GLU A 214 -8.46 19.36 -9.46
CA GLU A 214 -8.73 18.15 -8.69
C GLU A 214 -10.21 17.79 -8.67
N LEU A 215 -11.11 18.80 -8.74
CA LEU A 215 -12.53 18.55 -8.96
C LEU A 215 -12.78 17.94 -10.34
N GLN A 216 -12.10 18.45 -11.38
CA GLN A 216 -12.18 17.90 -12.73
C GLN A 216 -11.70 16.45 -12.79
N ALA A 217 -10.58 16.14 -12.13
CA ALA A 217 -10.10 14.77 -12.02
C ALA A 217 -11.13 13.87 -11.31
N LEU A 218 -11.77 14.34 -10.24
CA LEU A 218 -12.80 13.60 -9.53
C LEU A 218 -14.05 13.36 -10.39
N GLN A 219 -14.50 14.38 -11.13
CA GLN A 219 -15.61 14.27 -12.09
C GLN A 219 -15.28 13.24 -13.16
N HIS A 220 -14.09 13.31 -13.76
CA HIS A 220 -13.65 12.35 -14.77
C HIS A 220 -13.68 10.90 -14.23
N LEU A 221 -13.14 10.67 -13.03
CA LEU A 221 -13.16 9.35 -12.40
C LEU A 221 -14.59 8.84 -12.18
N LEU A 222 -15.49 9.70 -11.71
CA LEU A 222 -16.89 9.34 -11.45
C LEU A 222 -17.67 9.09 -12.75
N GLU A 223 -17.42 9.85 -13.81
CA GLU A 223 -18.10 9.70 -15.10
C GLU A 223 -17.63 8.46 -15.87
N ASN A 224 -16.36 8.08 -15.71
CA ASN A 224 -15.74 7.01 -16.49
C ASN A 224 -15.61 5.69 -15.74
N THR A 225 -16.05 5.62 -14.48
CA THR A 225 -15.98 4.40 -13.66
C THR A 225 -17.17 4.25 -12.72
N GLU A 226 -17.46 3.01 -12.36
CA GLU A 226 -18.37 2.67 -11.25
C GLU A 226 -17.62 2.52 -9.92
N ALA A 227 -16.38 3.02 -9.84
CA ALA A 227 -15.57 2.92 -8.65
C ALA A 227 -16.16 3.76 -7.51
N THR A 228 -16.00 3.27 -6.28
CA THR A 228 -15.97 4.16 -5.12
C THR A 228 -14.64 4.90 -5.12
N ILE A 229 -14.70 6.22 -4.98
CA ILE A 229 -13.52 7.07 -4.91
C ILE A 229 -13.22 7.37 -3.44
N LEU A 230 -12.08 6.88 -2.96
CA LEU A 230 -11.60 7.14 -1.60
C LEU A 230 -10.71 8.39 -1.61
N LEU A 231 -11.22 9.50 -1.08
CA LEU A 231 -10.48 10.75 -0.99
C LEU A 231 -9.59 10.78 0.24
N PHE A 232 -8.32 11.07 -0.01
CA PHE A 232 -7.36 11.42 1.03
C PHE A 232 -7.13 12.93 1.02
N LEU A 233 -7.64 13.65 2.02
CA LEU A 233 -7.57 15.10 2.14
C LEU A 233 -6.23 15.60 2.71
N ASN A 234 -5.52 14.74 3.43
CA ASN A 234 -4.30 15.05 4.19
C ASN A 234 -3.24 13.93 4.09
N HIS A 235 -3.18 13.20 2.97
CA HIS A 235 -2.15 12.14 2.78
C HIS A 235 -0.69 12.66 2.83
N VAL A 236 -0.52 13.98 2.88
CA VAL A 236 0.75 14.68 2.95
C VAL A 236 0.86 15.38 4.31
N GLN A 237 1.36 14.69 5.34
CA GLN A 237 1.49 15.26 6.69
C GLN A 237 2.40 16.52 6.74
N HIS A 238 3.23 16.74 5.71
CA HIS A 238 4.12 17.89 5.56
C HIS A 238 3.52 19.03 4.72
N ALA A 239 2.35 18.85 4.12
CA ALA A 239 1.58 19.96 3.59
C ALA A 239 0.88 20.67 4.76
N PRO A 240 0.65 21.99 4.68
CA PRO A 240 -0.20 22.67 5.66
C PRO A 240 -1.51 21.90 5.76
N ARG A 241 -1.81 21.34 6.94
CA ARG A 241 -3.08 20.63 7.15
C ARG A 241 -4.19 21.63 6.88
N ALA A 242 -4.92 21.44 5.79
CA ALA A 242 -6.14 22.19 5.58
C ALA A 242 -7.06 21.84 6.75
N ARG A 243 -7.49 22.84 7.53
CA ARG A 243 -8.61 22.66 8.45
C ARG A 243 -9.86 22.52 7.59
N VAL A 244 -10.12 21.31 7.14
CA VAL A 244 -11.28 20.99 6.31
C VAL A 244 -12.46 20.74 7.21
N ASP A 245 -13.49 21.58 7.12
CA ASP A 245 -14.80 21.25 7.67
C ASP A 245 -15.44 20.17 6.80
N ILE A 246 -15.57 18.97 7.36
CA ILE A 246 -16.07 17.80 6.64
C ILE A 246 -17.54 17.92 6.28
N ALA A 247 -18.35 18.57 7.12
CA ALA A 247 -19.76 18.79 6.80
C ALA A 247 -19.89 19.76 5.63
N GLN A 248 -19.06 20.82 5.61
CA GLN A 248 -19.01 21.77 4.50
C GLN A 248 -18.49 21.11 3.21
N LEU A 249 -17.39 20.36 3.27
CA LEU A 249 -16.84 19.66 2.10
C LEU A 249 -17.86 18.67 1.52
N ARG A 250 -18.52 17.88 2.37
CA ARG A 250 -19.57 16.95 1.91
C ARG A 250 -20.73 17.67 1.23
N ARG A 251 -21.13 18.84 1.73
CA ARG A 251 -22.18 19.66 1.11
C ARG A 251 -21.73 20.17 -0.25
N TRP A 252 -20.53 20.74 -0.31
CA TRP A 252 -19.93 21.25 -1.54
C TRP A 252 -19.79 20.15 -2.61
N LEU A 253 -19.31 18.96 -2.24
CA LEU A 253 -19.20 17.83 -3.16
C LEU A 253 -20.56 17.40 -3.70
N ARG A 254 -21.62 17.37 -2.86
CA ARG A 254 -22.98 17.06 -3.32
C ARG A 254 -23.51 18.10 -4.29
N GLU A 255 -23.26 19.38 -4.04
CA GLU A 255 -23.67 20.48 -4.93
C GLU A 255 -22.97 20.40 -6.29
N ARG A 256 -21.70 20.00 -6.33
CA ARG A 256 -20.89 19.96 -7.56
C ARG A 256 -20.96 18.66 -8.34
N LEU A 257 -21.17 17.52 -7.66
CA LEU A 257 -21.17 16.18 -8.27
C LEU A 257 -22.55 15.55 -8.34
N GLY A 258 -23.57 16.17 -7.72
CA GLY A 258 -24.93 15.65 -7.70
C GLY A 258 -25.01 14.23 -7.12
N PRO A 259 -25.77 13.31 -7.75
CA PRO A 259 -25.90 11.92 -7.28
C PRO A 259 -24.57 11.15 -7.21
N ALA A 260 -23.59 11.50 -8.05
CA ALA A 260 -22.29 10.82 -8.08
C ALA A 260 -21.48 11.02 -6.79
N ALA A 261 -21.78 12.07 -6.01
CA ALA A 261 -21.16 12.31 -4.70
C ALA A 261 -21.35 11.14 -3.72
N SER A 262 -22.38 10.30 -3.91
CA SER A 262 -22.63 9.11 -3.08
C SER A 262 -21.52 8.05 -3.18
N ARG A 263 -20.75 8.04 -4.27
CA ARG A 263 -19.60 7.15 -4.48
C ARG A 263 -18.28 7.73 -3.95
N VAL A 264 -18.31 8.93 -3.38
CA VAL A 264 -17.12 9.56 -2.80
C VAL A 264 -17.09 9.29 -1.31
N VAL A 265 -16.08 8.54 -0.87
CA VAL A 265 -15.82 8.24 0.54
C VAL A 265 -14.61 9.05 0.99
N LEU A 266 -14.73 9.75 2.12
CA LEU A 266 -13.59 10.42 2.74
C LEU A 266 -12.86 9.41 3.62
N ASP A 267 -11.53 9.36 3.52
CA ASP A 267 -10.76 8.44 4.34
C ASP A 267 -10.96 8.75 5.85
N PRO A 268 -11.47 7.79 6.63
CA PRO A 268 -11.75 8.02 8.04
C PRO A 268 -10.49 8.15 8.90
N GLU A 269 -9.31 7.75 8.40
CA GLU A 269 -8.02 7.87 9.08
C GLU A 269 -7.60 9.32 9.32
N GLU A 270 -8.04 10.24 8.48
CA GLU A 270 -7.68 11.65 8.60
C GLU A 270 -8.47 12.38 9.71
N PHE A 271 -9.48 11.72 10.28
CA PHE A 271 -10.44 12.31 11.21
C PHE A 271 -10.53 11.58 12.56
N ALA A 272 -9.61 10.65 12.86
CA ALA A 272 -9.67 9.89 14.09
C ALA A 272 -8.34 9.69 14.81
N GLY A 273 -8.43 9.60 16.14
CA GLY A 273 -7.28 9.46 17.05
C GLY A 273 -6.78 8.03 17.29
N GLY A 274 -7.16 7.03 16.48
CA GLY A 274 -6.85 5.60 16.73
C GLY A 274 -6.79 4.71 15.47
N PRO A 275 -6.51 3.39 15.62
CA PRO A 275 -6.30 2.46 14.50
C PRO A 275 -7.60 2.26 13.70
N GLN A 276 -7.66 2.89 12.54
CA GLN A 276 -8.89 3.10 11.77
C GLN A 276 -9.14 2.00 10.74
N CYS A 277 -8.11 1.50 10.05
CA CYS A 277 -8.31 0.45 9.06
C CYS A 277 -9.02 -0.76 9.68
N LEU A 278 -8.50 -1.30 10.79
CA LEU A 278 -9.03 -2.53 11.40
C LEU A 278 -10.50 -2.40 11.82
N HIS A 279 -10.93 -1.19 12.16
CA HIS A 279 -12.30 -0.89 12.58
C HIS A 279 -13.22 -0.61 11.38
N CYS A 280 -12.78 0.20 10.42
CA CYS A 280 -13.61 0.57 9.27
C CYS A 280 -13.73 -0.58 8.25
N ARG A 281 -12.67 -1.39 8.11
CA ARG A 281 -12.56 -2.57 7.25
C ARG A 281 -12.84 -2.32 5.76
N LEU A 282 -12.90 -1.05 5.36
CA LEU A 282 -13.35 -0.59 4.04
C LEU A 282 -12.57 -1.23 2.89
N CYS A 283 -11.26 -1.42 3.08
CA CYS A 283 -10.34 -1.83 2.02
C CYS A 283 -10.31 -3.34 1.76
N TRP A 284 -10.90 -4.15 2.65
CA TRP A 284 -10.90 -5.62 2.48
C TRP A 284 -12.25 -6.29 2.71
N ILE A 285 -13.24 -5.56 3.26
CA ILE A 285 -14.65 -5.95 3.10
C ILE A 285 -15.08 -5.42 1.74
N TYR A 286 -14.75 -6.17 0.69
CA TYR A 286 -15.28 -5.87 -0.62
C TYR A 286 -16.79 -6.15 -0.61
N ARG A 287 -17.59 -5.08 -0.47
CA ARG A 287 -18.99 -5.13 -0.86
C ARG A 287 -19.00 -5.02 -2.38
N GLN A 288 -19.47 -6.07 -3.06
CA GLN A 288 -19.83 -5.94 -4.48
C GLN A 288 -20.74 -4.70 -4.58
N PRO A 289 -20.50 -3.77 -5.52
CA PRO A 289 -21.42 -2.66 -5.71
C PRO A 289 -22.81 -3.26 -5.97
N PHE A 290 -23.80 -2.68 -5.29
CA PHE A 290 -25.20 -3.06 -5.32
C PHE A 290 -25.60 -3.55 -6.73
N LYS A 291 -26.06 -4.80 -6.82
CA LYS A 291 -26.79 -5.28 -7.99
C LYS A 291 -28.12 -4.53 -8.10
#